data_AF-J7IPF8-F1
#
_entry.id   AF-J7IPF8-F1
#
_cell.length_a   1.000
_cell.length_b   1.000
_cell.length_c   1.000
_cell.angle_alpha   90.00
_cell.angle_beta   90.00
_cell.angle_gamma   90.00
#
_symmetry.space_group_name_H-M   'P 1'
#
loop_
_entity.id
_entity.type
_entity.pdbx_description
1 polymer ?
#
loop_
_entity_poly.entity_id
_entity_poly.type
_entity_poly.pdbx_seq_one_letter_code
_entity_poly.pdbx_strand_id
1 'polypeptide(L)'
;MKTLKNNKWWSLILVPIFSTSLFVTILTAAPLTITEKMDTEEIQTIAVSTTEVPKNAAEQQPTSEPQSTVNTPNPNTPTSISSSTPAPTSTPVKTAQPQTSRSTSTSSTTSKTTAAKATTQPTKASAIISTGKQYLGVKYVYGGTTPAGFDCSGFVQYVFAKHGITLPRVSRDQYKIGTSVSYSNLQPGDLVFFSLAKNGVVDHEGIYIGNGQFINAASSKGVTIYTLGTYWQSAYVGAKRVL
;
A
#
# COMPACT_ATOMS: atom_id res chain seq x y z
N MET A 1 3.91 -36.67 -58.41
CA MET A 1 4.74 -35.60 -59.03
C MET A 1 4.89 -34.46 -58.02
N LYS A 2 6.14 -34.16 -57.64
CA LYS A 2 6.79 -32.86 -57.25
C LYS A 2 5.87 -31.75 -56.67
N THR A 3 6.13 -31.05 -55.56
CA THR A 3 7.37 -30.79 -54.80
C THR A 3 7.01 -30.03 -53.51
N LEU A 4 7.77 -30.28 -52.43
CA LEU A 4 7.78 -29.55 -51.16
C LEU A 4 8.32 -28.11 -51.33
N LYS A 5 7.80 -27.14 -50.58
CA LYS A 5 8.54 -25.91 -50.21
C LYS A 5 8.30 -25.57 -48.74
N ASN A 6 9.32 -25.89 -47.95
CA ASN A 6 9.54 -25.43 -46.58
C ASN A 6 10.26 -24.07 -46.65
N ASN A 7 9.87 -23.10 -45.82
CA ASN A 7 10.65 -21.89 -45.59
C ASN A 7 10.67 -21.59 -44.08
N LYS A 8 11.65 -22.22 -43.42
CA LYS A 8 12.19 -21.78 -42.13
C LYS A 8 13.01 -20.51 -42.37
N TRP A 9 12.67 -19.41 -41.69
CA TRP A 9 13.56 -18.25 -41.56
C TRP A 9 13.91 -18.09 -40.08
N TRP A 10 15.15 -18.45 -39.77
CA TRP A 10 15.81 -18.19 -38.50
C TRP A 10 16.33 -16.76 -38.57
N SER A 11 15.72 -15.82 -37.87
CA SER A 11 16.35 -14.53 -37.60
C SER A 11 17.27 -14.67 -36.40
N LEU A 12 18.54 -15.00 -36.68
CA LEU A 12 19.67 -14.70 -35.81
C LEU A 12 19.82 -13.18 -35.72
N ILE A 13 19.36 -12.59 -34.63
CA ILE A 13 19.77 -11.23 -34.25
C ILE A 13 20.84 -11.38 -33.19
N LEU A 14 22.07 -10.99 -33.58
CA LEU A 14 23.23 -10.88 -32.71
C LEU A 14 22.90 -10.06 -31.46
N VAL A 15 23.19 -10.63 -30.29
CA VAL A 15 23.21 -9.93 -29.01
C VAL A 15 24.57 -9.22 -28.89
N PRO A 16 24.66 -7.88 -28.77
CA PRO A 16 25.90 -7.25 -28.38
C PRO A 16 26.13 -7.50 -26.89
N ILE A 17 27.11 -8.35 -26.59
CA ILE A 17 27.65 -8.61 -25.25
C ILE A 17 28.37 -7.33 -24.81
N PHE A 18 27.70 -6.46 -24.05
CA PHE A 18 28.38 -5.35 -23.40
C PHE A 18 29.17 -5.90 -22.21
N SER A 19 30.46 -6.01 -22.46
CA SER A 19 31.53 -6.35 -21.53
C SER A 19 31.37 -5.64 -20.18
N THR A 20 31.35 -6.44 -19.13
CA THR A 20 31.42 -6.02 -17.74
C THR A 20 32.76 -5.35 -17.45
N SER A 21 32.77 -4.03 -17.28
CA SER A 21 33.83 -3.32 -16.55
C SER A 21 33.24 -2.67 -15.31
N LEU A 22 33.15 -3.48 -14.25
CA LEU A 22 32.91 -3.03 -12.89
C LEU A 22 34.20 -2.35 -12.39
N PHE A 23 34.35 -1.05 -12.62
CA PHE A 23 35.38 -0.27 -11.94
C PHE A 23 34.98 -0.12 -10.46
N VAL A 24 35.51 -1.00 -9.61
CA VAL A 24 35.53 -0.81 -8.17
C VAL A 24 36.63 0.20 -7.87
N THR A 25 36.27 1.48 -7.82
CA THR A 25 37.17 2.51 -7.31
C THR A 25 37.19 2.41 -5.79
N ILE A 26 38.21 1.76 -5.25
CA ILE A 26 38.51 1.80 -3.81
C ILE A 26 39.04 3.20 -3.51
N LEU A 27 38.21 4.04 -2.89
CA LEU A 27 38.65 5.29 -2.29
C LEU A 27 39.44 4.94 -1.03
N THR A 28 40.75 4.86 -1.15
CA THR A 28 41.68 4.81 -0.01
C THR A 28 41.60 6.15 0.71
N ALA A 29 40.92 6.18 1.86
CA ALA A 29 40.98 7.31 2.78
C ALA A 29 42.41 7.42 3.34
N ALA A 30 43.07 8.55 3.07
CA ALA A 30 44.30 8.91 3.77
C ALA A 30 43.96 9.21 5.25
N PRO A 31 44.79 8.79 6.22
CA PRO A 31 44.61 9.23 7.60
C PRO A 31 44.89 10.73 7.69
N LEU A 32 43.94 11.48 8.25
CA LEU A 32 44.17 12.87 8.66
C LEU A 32 45.11 12.85 9.86
N THR A 33 46.38 13.19 9.63
CA THR A 33 47.33 13.45 10.70
C THR A 33 47.04 14.83 11.28
N ILE A 34 46.32 14.88 12.41
CA ILE A 34 46.24 16.09 13.23
C ILE A 34 47.53 16.17 14.03
N THR A 35 48.46 17.00 13.54
CA THR A 35 49.57 17.52 14.34
C THR A 35 49.09 18.82 14.98
N GLU A 36 48.55 18.73 16.20
CA GLU A 36 48.56 19.89 17.10
C GLU A 36 49.52 19.59 18.25
N LYS A 37 50.61 20.34 18.26
CA LYS A 37 51.39 20.59 19.47
C LYS A 37 50.52 21.47 20.37
N MET A 38 50.14 20.97 21.53
CA MET A 38 49.64 21.79 22.63
C MET A 38 50.51 21.48 23.84
N ASP A 39 50.96 22.57 24.45
CA ASP A 39 51.99 22.65 25.46
C ASP A 39 51.72 21.78 26.69
N THR A 40 52.81 21.20 27.17
CA THR A 40 52.98 20.66 28.52
C THR A 40 52.88 21.80 29.52
N GLU A 41 51.91 21.77 30.43
CA GLU A 41 52.06 22.16 31.84
C GLU A 41 50.79 21.72 32.61
N GLU A 42 51.01 20.95 33.69
CA GLU A 42 50.13 20.68 34.86
C GLU A 42 48.70 20.09 34.61
N ILE A 43 48.27 18.94 35.13
CA ILE A 43 48.25 18.51 36.53
C ILE A 43 48.10 16.97 36.62
N GLN A 44 48.84 16.45 37.58
CA GLN A 44 48.92 15.09 38.11
C GLN A 44 47.66 14.68 38.89
N THR A 45 47.39 13.36 39.01
CA THR A 45 46.39 12.70 39.91
C THR A 45 45.03 12.53 39.21
N ILE A 46 44.46 11.35 38.93
CA ILE A 46 44.30 10.13 39.74
C ILE A 46 43.99 8.93 38.82
N ALA A 47 44.31 7.74 39.32
CA ALA A 47 44.42 6.46 38.64
C ALA A 47 43.09 5.76 38.25
N VAL A 48 43.19 4.93 37.20
CA VAL A 48 42.71 3.54 37.10
C VAL A 48 41.27 3.25 37.54
N SER A 49 40.40 2.99 36.56
CA SER A 49 39.52 1.81 36.57
C SER A 49 39.00 1.50 35.17
N THR A 50 39.57 0.44 34.60
CA THR A 50 38.99 -0.37 33.53
C THR A 50 37.89 -1.23 34.12
N THR A 51 36.66 -1.13 33.63
CA THR A 51 35.70 -2.26 33.68
C THR A 51 34.69 -2.16 32.53
N GLU A 52 34.87 -3.07 31.58
CA GLU A 52 33.86 -3.87 30.88
C GLU A 52 32.72 -3.19 30.08
N VAL A 53 32.79 -3.47 28.78
CA VAL A 53 31.66 -3.58 27.84
C VAL A 53 30.65 -4.63 28.32
N PRO A 54 29.34 -4.35 28.28
CA PRO A 54 28.36 -5.39 28.06
C PRO A 54 27.75 -5.32 26.65
N LYS A 55 27.84 -6.48 26.05
CA LYS A 55 27.14 -7.02 24.89
C LYS A 55 25.63 -7.12 25.19
N ASN A 56 24.81 -6.72 24.22
CA ASN A 56 23.46 -7.21 23.93
C ASN A 56 22.31 -6.85 24.91
N ALA A 57 21.32 -6.08 24.44
CA ALA A 57 19.88 -6.39 24.63
C ALA A 57 18.96 -5.33 23.98
N ALA A 58 17.87 -5.85 23.40
CA ALA A 58 16.56 -5.23 23.20
C ALA A 58 16.36 -4.29 22.00
N GLU A 59 16.12 -4.93 20.86
CA GLU A 59 15.09 -4.56 19.90
C GLU A 59 13.76 -4.26 20.63
N GLN A 60 13.40 -2.98 20.72
CA GLN A 60 12.11 -2.57 21.27
C GLN A 60 11.04 -2.64 20.19
N GLN A 61 10.32 -3.76 20.20
CA GLN A 61 8.99 -3.89 19.63
C GLN A 61 8.04 -2.89 20.32
N PRO A 62 7.34 -2.00 19.60
CA PRO A 62 6.27 -1.24 20.21
C PRO A 62 5.04 -2.14 20.32
N THR A 63 4.80 -2.56 21.56
CA THR A 63 3.51 -2.52 22.27
C THR A 63 2.25 -2.42 21.41
N SER A 64 1.43 -3.46 21.51
CA SER A 64 0.02 -3.52 21.11
C SER A 64 -0.76 -2.26 21.53
N GLU A 65 -1.54 -1.69 20.61
CA GLU A 65 -2.49 -0.62 20.92
C GLU A 65 -3.45 -1.04 22.05
N PRO A 66 -3.68 -0.21 23.08
CA PRO A 66 -4.64 -0.53 24.13
C PRO A 66 -6.06 -0.50 23.56
N GLN A 67 -6.80 -1.60 23.77
CA GLN A 67 -8.24 -1.61 23.62
C GLN A 67 -8.85 -0.70 24.68
N SER A 68 -9.43 0.43 24.27
CA SER A 68 -10.33 1.18 25.16
C SER A 68 -11.71 0.50 25.16
N THR A 69 -12.11 0.06 26.34
CA THR A 69 -13.41 -0.48 26.69
C THR A 69 -14.48 0.61 26.60
N VAL A 70 -15.34 0.54 25.58
CA VAL A 70 -16.59 1.32 25.55
C VAL A 70 -17.67 0.51 26.26
N ASN A 71 -18.05 0.99 27.44
CA ASN A 71 -19.28 0.60 28.12
C ASN A 71 -20.48 0.85 27.19
N THR A 72 -21.18 -0.22 26.83
CA THR A 72 -22.44 -0.20 26.08
C THR A 72 -23.61 -0.21 27.07
N PRO A 73 -24.61 0.69 26.94
CA PRO A 73 -25.93 0.43 27.47
C PRO A 73 -26.64 -0.59 26.58
N ASN A 74 -27.02 -1.70 27.20
CA ASN A 74 -27.88 -2.77 26.72
C ASN A 74 -29.24 -2.26 26.17
N PRO A 75 -29.73 -2.79 25.03
CA PRO A 75 -31.16 -2.82 24.75
C PRO A 75 -31.61 -4.26 24.48
N ASN A 76 -31.91 -5.00 25.56
CA ASN A 76 -32.76 -6.19 25.49
C ASN A 76 -34.16 -5.81 25.95
N THR A 77 -35.09 -5.65 25.00
CA THR A 77 -36.50 -6.00 25.21
C THR A 77 -37.09 -6.44 23.86
N PRO A 78 -37.68 -7.65 23.77
CA PRO A 78 -38.32 -8.14 22.56
C PRO A 78 -39.77 -7.66 22.49
N THR A 79 -40.28 -7.35 21.30
CA THR A 79 -41.72 -7.31 21.06
C THR A 79 -42.03 -7.93 19.71
N SER A 80 -42.67 -9.10 19.78
CA SER A 80 -43.17 -9.92 18.69
C SER A 80 -44.56 -9.43 18.30
N ILE A 81 -44.84 -9.15 17.01
CA ILE A 81 -46.20 -9.30 16.46
C ILE A 81 -46.19 -9.63 14.96
N SER A 82 -46.73 -10.82 14.68
CA SER A 82 -47.29 -11.43 13.45
C SER A 82 -47.69 -10.53 12.28
N SER A 83 -47.44 -10.95 11.03
CA SER A 83 -48.38 -11.50 10.02
C SER A 83 -48.29 -10.62 8.75
N SER A 84 -48.34 -11.03 7.49
CA SER A 84 -48.99 -12.16 6.81
C SER A 84 -48.44 -12.30 5.37
N THR A 85 -48.30 -13.53 4.88
CA THR A 85 -48.18 -13.89 3.44
C THR A 85 -49.58 -14.13 2.87
N PRO A 86 -49.83 -13.84 1.59
CA PRO A 86 -50.08 -14.96 0.67
C PRO A 86 -49.40 -14.81 -0.71
N ALA A 87 -49.09 -15.98 -1.28
CA ALA A 87 -48.64 -16.22 -2.64
C ALA A 87 -49.74 -15.94 -3.69
N PRO A 88 -49.35 -15.89 -4.98
CA PRO A 88 -50.18 -16.52 -6.00
C PRO A 88 -49.47 -17.64 -6.78
N THR A 89 -50.31 -18.64 -7.07
CA THR A 89 -50.13 -19.90 -7.79
C THR A 89 -49.98 -19.72 -9.31
N SER A 90 -49.36 -20.73 -9.94
CA SER A 90 -49.12 -21.06 -11.36
C SER A 90 -50.28 -20.78 -12.35
N THR A 91 -50.13 -20.71 -13.69
CA THR A 91 -49.66 -21.76 -14.65
C THR A 91 -49.64 -21.20 -16.13
N PRO A 92 -49.49 -21.96 -17.27
CA PRO A 92 -48.44 -21.77 -18.30
C PRO A 92 -48.91 -21.49 -19.76
N VAL A 93 -48.04 -20.98 -20.68
CA VAL A 93 -48.19 -21.08 -22.17
C VAL A 93 -46.80 -20.94 -22.84
N LYS A 94 -46.17 -22.01 -23.36
CA LYS A 94 -46.17 -22.57 -24.75
C LYS A 94 -45.39 -21.78 -25.83
N THR A 95 -44.21 -22.32 -26.16
CA THR A 95 -43.60 -22.56 -27.51
C THR A 95 -43.56 -21.45 -28.57
N ALA A 96 -42.34 -21.00 -28.92
CA ALA A 96 -41.83 -20.92 -30.31
C ALA A 96 -40.31 -20.63 -30.36
N GLN A 97 -39.59 -21.46 -31.10
CA GLN A 97 -38.20 -21.31 -31.62
C GLN A 97 -38.33 -21.46 -33.16
N PRO A 98 -37.32 -21.24 -34.04
CA PRO A 98 -36.24 -20.25 -34.15
C PRO A 98 -36.44 -19.34 -35.39
N GLN A 99 -35.88 -18.12 -35.42
CA GLN A 99 -35.49 -17.50 -36.69
C GLN A 99 -34.10 -16.87 -36.64
N THR A 100 -33.23 -17.51 -37.41
CA THR A 100 -32.00 -16.99 -38.00
C THR A 100 -32.28 -15.76 -38.87
N SER A 101 -31.57 -14.67 -38.63
CA SER A 101 -31.21 -13.71 -39.69
C SER A 101 -29.84 -13.11 -39.41
N ARG A 102 -28.88 -13.60 -40.18
CA ARG A 102 -27.57 -13.04 -40.45
C ARG A 102 -27.72 -11.60 -40.96
N SER A 103 -27.01 -10.66 -40.35
CA SER A 103 -26.68 -9.37 -40.97
C SER A 103 -25.33 -8.91 -40.48
N THR A 104 -24.33 -9.22 -41.31
CA THR A 104 -23.04 -8.56 -41.39
C THR A 104 -23.25 -7.11 -41.82
N SER A 105 -22.89 -6.16 -40.96
CA SER A 105 -22.57 -4.79 -41.39
C SER A 105 -21.26 -4.37 -40.74
N THR A 106 -20.19 -4.68 -41.46
CA THR A 106 -18.90 -4.01 -41.37
C THR A 106 -19.11 -2.51 -41.46
N SER A 107 -18.79 -1.77 -40.40
CA SER A 107 -18.62 -0.33 -40.44
C SER A 107 -17.31 0.00 -39.77
N SER A 108 -16.23 -0.25 -40.52
CA SER A 108 -14.91 0.29 -40.27
C SER A 108 -14.95 1.79 -40.55
N THR A 109 -15.43 2.57 -39.59
CA THR A 109 -15.27 4.02 -39.62
C THR A 109 -13.88 4.35 -39.09
N THR A 110 -12.96 4.54 -40.04
CA THR A 110 -11.64 5.14 -39.83
C THR A 110 -11.82 6.55 -39.27
N SER A 111 -11.92 6.66 -37.95
CA SER A 111 -11.89 7.94 -37.25
C SER A 111 -10.44 8.35 -37.07
N LYS A 112 -9.89 8.97 -38.10
CA LYS A 112 -8.68 9.79 -38.01
C LYS A 112 -9.08 11.09 -37.31
N THR A 113 -8.87 11.17 -36.00
CA THR A 113 -9.04 12.40 -35.24
C THR A 113 -7.89 12.55 -34.27
N THR A 114 -7.00 13.45 -34.64
CA THR A 114 -6.17 14.36 -33.83
C THR A 114 -6.11 14.05 -32.34
N ALA A 115 -4.91 13.73 -31.86
CA ALA A 115 -4.57 13.63 -30.44
C ALA A 115 -4.80 14.98 -29.74
N ALA A 116 -6.03 15.23 -29.31
CA ALA A 116 -6.33 16.23 -28.31
C ALA A 116 -5.72 15.73 -27.00
N LYS A 117 -4.75 16.48 -26.47
CA LYS A 117 -4.24 16.30 -25.11
C LYS A 117 -5.41 16.54 -24.16
N ALA A 118 -6.13 15.47 -23.83
CA ALA A 118 -7.20 15.51 -22.84
C ALA A 118 -6.61 16.00 -21.53
N THR A 119 -7.01 17.19 -21.10
CA THR A 119 -6.86 17.66 -19.73
C THR A 119 -7.82 16.85 -18.86
N THR A 120 -7.49 15.59 -18.64
CA THR A 120 -8.23 14.69 -17.77
C THR A 120 -8.18 15.26 -16.36
N GLN A 121 -9.35 15.67 -15.84
CA GLN A 121 -9.47 16.10 -14.46
C GLN A 121 -8.94 14.99 -13.54
N PRO A 122 -8.22 15.32 -12.46
CA PRO A 122 -7.70 14.33 -11.55
C PRO A 122 -8.85 13.51 -10.96
N THR A 123 -8.72 12.18 -10.98
CA THR A 123 -9.67 11.30 -10.31
C THR A 123 -9.62 11.54 -8.80
N LYS A 124 -10.69 11.20 -8.09
CA LYS A 124 -10.71 11.30 -6.62
C LYS A 124 -9.54 10.54 -5.97
N ALA A 125 -9.22 9.36 -6.50
CA ALA A 125 -8.06 8.58 -6.09
C ALA A 125 -6.73 9.34 -6.28
N SER A 126 -6.50 9.97 -7.43
CA SER A 126 -5.25 10.71 -7.66
C SER A 126 -5.13 11.95 -6.78
N ALA A 127 -6.25 12.61 -6.46
CA ALA A 127 -6.30 13.73 -5.52
C ALA A 127 -5.96 13.31 -4.07
N ILE A 128 -6.51 12.17 -3.61
CA ILE A 128 -6.20 11.57 -2.31
C ILE A 128 -4.71 11.22 -2.22
N ILE A 129 -4.17 10.55 -3.24
CA ILE A 129 -2.76 10.16 -3.28
C ILE A 129 -1.86 11.40 -3.31
N SER A 130 -2.22 12.43 -4.08
CA SER A 130 -1.51 13.71 -4.11
C SER A 130 -1.47 14.36 -2.73
N THR A 131 -2.60 14.36 -2.01
CA THR A 131 -2.69 14.88 -0.65
C THR A 131 -1.81 14.09 0.31
N GLY A 132 -1.84 12.76 0.26
CA GLY A 132 -0.96 11.92 1.08
C GLY A 132 0.52 12.22 0.84
N LYS A 133 0.92 12.43 -0.42
CA LYS A 133 2.31 12.75 -0.79
C LYS A 133 2.80 14.09 -0.24
N GLN A 134 1.92 15.04 0.05
CA GLN A 134 2.30 16.32 0.68
C GLN A 134 2.86 16.14 2.09
N TYR A 135 2.56 15.02 2.74
CA TYR A 135 2.98 14.73 4.11
C TYR A 135 4.20 13.81 4.20
N LEU A 136 4.86 13.47 3.08
CA LEU A 136 6.08 12.67 3.10
C LEU A 136 7.12 13.27 4.06
N GLY A 137 7.67 12.43 4.95
CA GLY A 137 8.63 12.83 5.97
C GLY A 137 8.04 13.31 7.30
N VAL A 138 6.72 13.54 7.40
CA VAL A 138 6.07 13.83 8.69
C VAL A 138 6.31 12.66 9.65
N LYS A 139 6.75 12.96 10.87
CA LYS A 139 7.16 11.95 11.86
C LYS A 139 5.99 11.07 12.28
N TYR A 140 6.33 9.83 12.64
CA TYR A 140 5.37 8.96 13.30
C TYR A 140 5.18 9.39 14.75
N VAL A 141 3.92 9.52 15.18
CA VAL A 141 3.53 9.76 16.57
C VAL A 141 2.36 8.84 16.87
N TYR A 142 2.53 7.97 17.87
CA TYR A 142 1.48 7.07 18.31
C TYR A 142 0.23 7.87 18.74
N GLY A 143 -0.94 7.52 18.22
CA GLY A 143 -2.16 8.29 18.47
C GLY A 143 -2.29 9.57 17.61
N GLY A 144 -1.27 9.93 16.82
CA GLY A 144 -1.22 11.15 16.03
C GLY A 144 -2.18 11.17 14.84
N THR A 145 -2.88 12.30 14.66
CA THR A 145 -3.91 12.50 13.63
C THR A 145 -3.77 13.83 12.88
N THR A 146 -2.62 14.51 13.01
CA THR A 146 -2.41 15.84 12.45
C THR A 146 -1.02 15.96 11.80
N PRO A 147 -0.75 16.98 10.97
CA PRO A 147 0.57 17.18 10.37
C PRO A 147 1.73 17.37 11.36
N ALA A 148 1.47 17.58 12.65
CA ALA A 148 2.51 17.57 13.68
C ALA A 148 3.07 16.15 13.94
N GLY A 149 2.33 15.12 13.57
CA GLY A 149 2.71 13.71 13.70
C GLY A 149 1.50 12.80 13.48
N PHE A 150 1.74 11.70 12.76
CA PHE A 150 0.69 10.73 12.44
C PHE A 150 1.06 9.33 12.95
N ASP A 151 0.06 8.53 13.33
CA ASP A 151 0.18 7.08 13.20
C ASP A 151 -0.43 6.58 11.89
N CYS A 152 -0.37 5.26 11.65
CA CYS A 152 -0.80 4.67 10.38
C CYS A 152 -2.26 5.01 10.06
N SER A 153 -3.16 4.77 11.01
CA SER A 153 -4.60 4.95 10.83
C SER A 153 -5.02 6.42 10.90
N GLY A 154 -4.34 7.24 11.70
CA GLY A 154 -4.52 8.69 11.76
C GLY A 154 -4.09 9.39 10.47
N PHE A 155 -3.00 8.93 9.83
CA PHE A 155 -2.61 9.41 8.50
C PHE A 155 -3.67 9.13 7.44
N VAL A 156 -4.13 7.87 7.35
CA VAL A 156 -5.17 7.48 6.38
C VAL A 156 -6.47 8.25 6.64
N GLN A 157 -6.93 8.29 7.88
CA GLN A 157 -8.11 9.04 8.29
C GLN A 157 -8.02 10.52 7.87
N TYR A 158 -6.90 11.17 8.20
CA TYR A 158 -6.68 12.58 7.89
C TYR A 158 -6.71 12.86 6.39
N VAL A 159 -6.00 12.05 5.59
CA VAL A 159 -5.96 12.20 4.14
C VAL A 159 -7.36 12.02 3.54
N PHE A 160 -8.08 10.96 3.92
CA PHE A 160 -9.43 10.71 3.38
C PHE A 160 -10.46 11.76 3.83
N ALA A 161 -10.37 12.27 5.06
CA ALA A 161 -11.25 13.32 5.57
C ALA A 161 -11.13 14.61 4.75
N LYS A 162 -9.93 14.97 4.26
CA LYS A 162 -9.74 16.11 3.35
C LYS A 162 -10.48 15.97 2.02
N HIS A 163 -10.88 14.75 1.65
CA HIS A 163 -11.65 14.43 0.44
C HIS A 163 -13.09 14.00 0.76
N GLY A 164 -13.58 14.37 1.95
CA GLY A 164 -14.96 14.17 2.38
C GLY A 164 -15.32 12.71 2.69
N ILE A 165 -14.33 11.87 3.00
CA ILE A 165 -14.55 10.47 3.39
C ILE A 165 -14.17 10.30 4.86
N THR A 166 -15.16 9.99 5.68
CA THR A 166 -14.95 9.76 7.12
C THR A 166 -14.59 8.30 7.36
N LEU A 167 -13.45 8.08 7.99
CA LEU A 167 -12.98 6.74 8.41
C LEU A 167 -12.89 6.65 9.93
N PRO A 168 -13.17 5.47 10.53
CA PRO A 168 -12.92 5.21 11.93
C PRO A 168 -11.46 5.49 12.33
N ARG A 169 -11.21 5.75 13.62
CA ARG A 169 -9.87 6.10 14.09
C ARG A 169 -8.84 4.98 13.98
N VAL A 170 -9.25 3.72 14.16
CA VAL A 170 -8.35 2.57 14.31
C VAL A 170 -8.36 1.71 13.05
N SER A 171 -7.19 1.21 12.65
CA SER A 171 -6.99 0.43 11.41
C SER A 171 -7.88 -0.83 11.32
N ARG A 172 -8.08 -1.53 12.45
CA ARG A 172 -8.98 -2.69 12.55
C ARG A 172 -10.43 -2.35 12.20
N ASP A 173 -10.87 -1.15 12.55
CA ASP A 173 -12.22 -0.70 12.23
C ASP A 173 -12.29 -0.15 10.81
N GLN A 174 -11.24 0.53 10.33
CA GLN A 174 -11.13 0.91 8.91
C GLN A 174 -11.19 -0.30 7.98
N TYR A 175 -10.58 -1.44 8.37
CA TYR A 175 -10.65 -2.69 7.62
C TYR A 175 -12.07 -3.27 7.48
N LYS A 176 -13.02 -2.84 8.31
CA LYS A 176 -14.43 -3.26 8.21
C LYS A 176 -15.24 -2.38 7.25
N ILE A 177 -14.68 -1.27 6.78
CA ILE A 177 -15.37 -0.29 5.94
C ILE A 177 -15.10 -0.54 4.46
N GLY A 178 -16.14 -0.39 3.64
CA GLY A 178 -16.04 -0.48 2.18
C GLY A 178 -16.03 -1.91 1.65
N THR A 179 -15.69 -2.03 0.37
CA THR A 179 -15.75 -3.31 -0.37
C THR A 179 -14.39 -4.01 -0.30
N SER A 180 -14.39 -5.32 -0.01
CA SER A 180 -13.17 -6.13 -0.05
C SER A 180 -12.59 -6.21 -1.46
N VAL A 181 -11.28 -6.03 -1.58
CA VAL A 181 -10.55 -6.09 -2.86
C VAL A 181 -9.51 -7.20 -2.80
N SER A 182 -9.47 -8.07 -3.82
CA SER A 182 -8.41 -9.07 -3.94
C SER A 182 -7.08 -8.41 -4.32
N TYR A 183 -5.96 -9.00 -3.91
CA TYR A 183 -4.63 -8.46 -4.17
C TYR A 183 -4.37 -8.15 -5.67
N SER A 184 -4.85 -9.02 -6.57
CA SER A 184 -4.73 -8.86 -8.02
C SER A 184 -5.55 -7.70 -8.60
N ASN A 185 -6.54 -7.18 -7.85
CA ASN A 185 -7.48 -6.15 -8.29
C ASN A 185 -7.26 -4.81 -7.56
N LEU A 186 -6.10 -4.65 -6.90
CA LEU A 186 -5.71 -3.41 -6.26
C LEU A 186 -5.67 -2.26 -7.27
N GLN A 187 -6.28 -1.15 -6.88
CA GLN A 187 -6.32 0.10 -7.64
C GLN A 187 -5.82 1.25 -6.79
N PRO A 188 -5.16 2.26 -7.38
CA PRO A 188 -4.74 3.46 -6.64
C PRO A 188 -5.91 4.04 -5.85
N GLY A 189 -5.69 4.31 -4.56
CA GLY A 189 -6.70 4.79 -3.62
C GLY A 189 -7.31 3.70 -2.72
N ASP A 190 -7.09 2.42 -3.01
CA ASP A 190 -7.47 1.34 -2.08
C ASP A 190 -6.65 1.40 -0.79
N LEU A 191 -7.27 1.02 0.32
CA LEU A 191 -6.59 0.82 1.60
C LEU A 191 -6.03 -0.59 1.67
N VAL A 192 -4.75 -0.72 2.00
CA VAL A 192 -4.06 -2.01 2.20
C VAL A 192 -3.75 -2.20 3.68
N PHE A 193 -4.00 -3.39 4.20
CA PHE A 193 -3.94 -3.70 5.62
C PHE A 193 -3.00 -4.86 5.90
N PHE A 194 -2.29 -4.77 7.02
CA PHE A 194 -1.24 -5.71 7.39
C PHE A 194 -1.34 -6.13 8.86
N SER A 195 -0.81 -7.31 9.15
CA SER A 195 -0.56 -7.86 10.49
C SER A 195 0.94 -8.04 10.65
N LEU A 196 1.61 -7.00 11.13
CA LEU A 196 3.06 -6.98 11.34
C LEU A 196 3.48 -7.93 12.46
N ALA A 197 2.62 -8.14 13.45
CA ALA A 197 2.77 -9.18 14.47
C ALA A 197 2.54 -10.61 13.95
N LYS A 198 2.09 -10.77 12.70
CA LYS A 198 1.82 -12.07 12.04
C LYS A 198 0.83 -12.97 12.79
N ASN A 199 -0.12 -12.37 13.51
CA ASN A 199 -1.20 -13.05 14.23
C ASN A 199 -2.54 -12.98 13.48
N GLY A 200 -2.55 -12.43 12.27
CA GLY A 200 -3.75 -12.24 11.44
C GLY A 200 -4.63 -11.05 11.84
N VAL A 201 -4.27 -10.36 12.92
CA VAL A 201 -4.98 -9.15 13.37
C VAL A 201 -4.32 -7.93 12.72
N VAL A 202 -5.14 -7.06 12.12
CA VAL A 202 -4.67 -5.81 11.52
C VAL A 202 -4.06 -4.91 12.59
N ASP A 203 -2.82 -4.48 12.38
CA ASP A 203 -2.08 -3.53 13.23
C ASP A 203 -1.42 -2.40 12.42
N HIS A 204 -1.47 -2.48 11.08
CA HIS A 204 -0.91 -1.47 10.21
C HIS A 204 -1.71 -1.33 8.91
N GLU A 205 -1.64 -0.15 8.30
CA GLU A 205 -2.33 0.14 7.04
C GLU A 205 -1.63 1.22 6.20
N GLY A 206 -2.08 1.38 4.97
CA GLY A 206 -1.69 2.47 4.09
C GLY A 206 -2.57 2.60 2.86
N ILE A 207 -2.28 3.60 2.04
CA ILE A 207 -3.02 3.90 0.80
C ILE A 207 -2.23 3.36 -0.38
N TYR A 208 -2.80 2.43 -1.14
CA TYR A 208 -2.19 1.92 -2.35
C TYR A 208 -2.09 3.02 -3.41
N ILE A 209 -0.91 3.19 -4.00
CA ILE A 209 -0.62 4.27 -4.96
C ILE A 209 -0.34 3.76 -6.38
N GLY A 210 -0.58 2.47 -6.62
CA GLY A 210 -0.27 1.81 -7.90
C GLY A 210 1.13 1.20 -7.93
N ASN A 211 1.41 0.42 -8.97
CA ASN A 211 2.72 -0.17 -9.24
C ASN A 211 3.30 -0.98 -8.05
N GLY A 212 2.43 -1.67 -7.31
CA GLY A 212 2.84 -2.42 -6.13
C GLY A 212 3.34 -1.56 -4.99
N GLN A 213 3.02 -0.27 -4.93
CA GLN A 213 3.46 0.65 -3.89
C GLN A 213 2.29 1.17 -3.06
N PHE A 214 2.58 1.57 -1.83
CA PHE A 214 1.63 2.22 -0.94
C PHE A 214 2.32 3.28 -0.09
N ILE A 215 1.56 4.30 0.31
CA ILE A 215 2.00 5.36 1.23
C ILE A 215 1.39 5.11 2.62
N ASN A 216 2.19 5.28 3.67
CA ASN A 216 1.76 5.05 5.05
C ASN A 216 2.60 5.88 6.03
N ALA A 217 2.14 6.03 7.28
CA ALA A 217 2.99 6.47 8.38
C ALA A 217 3.63 5.26 9.07
N ALA A 218 4.93 5.07 8.93
CA ALA A 218 5.71 3.98 9.54
C ALA A 218 6.39 4.43 10.83
N SER A 219 6.37 3.59 11.86
CA SER A 219 6.98 3.88 13.16
C SER A 219 8.44 4.36 13.07
N SER A 220 9.23 3.82 12.15
CA SER A 220 10.66 4.14 12.00
C SER A 220 10.96 5.31 11.07
N LYS A 221 10.10 5.62 10.09
CA LYS A 221 10.39 6.59 9.01
C LYS A 221 9.37 7.71 8.87
N GLY A 222 8.29 7.69 9.66
CA GLY A 222 7.17 8.60 9.45
C GLY A 222 6.43 8.28 8.16
N VAL A 223 5.81 9.29 7.55
CA VAL A 223 5.09 9.14 6.28
C VAL A 223 6.08 8.85 5.16
N THR A 224 5.99 7.65 4.59
CA THR A 224 6.90 7.13 3.58
C THR A 224 6.15 6.27 2.57
N ILE A 225 6.81 5.95 1.46
CA ILE A 225 6.33 4.99 0.47
C ILE A 225 7.11 3.69 0.61
N TYR A 226 6.41 2.57 0.58
CA TYR A 226 6.99 1.24 0.48
C TYR A 226 6.43 0.48 -0.73
N THR A 227 7.20 -0.48 -1.20
CA THR A 227 6.75 -1.50 -2.15
C THR A 227 6.14 -2.66 -1.38
N LEU A 228 5.03 -3.22 -1.89
CA LEU A 228 4.45 -4.51 -1.52
C LEU A 228 5.37 -5.67 -1.97
N GLY A 229 6.64 -5.65 -1.53
CA GLY A 229 7.60 -6.73 -1.72
C GLY A 229 7.39 -7.84 -0.69
N THR A 230 8.33 -8.79 -0.63
CA THR A 230 8.22 -10.02 0.17
C THR A 230 7.82 -9.79 1.64
N TYR A 231 8.44 -8.81 2.32
CA TYR A 231 8.12 -8.51 3.71
C TYR A 231 6.64 -8.12 3.88
N TRP A 232 6.18 -7.13 3.12
CA TRP A 232 4.82 -6.60 3.20
C TRP A 232 3.78 -7.60 2.69
N GLN A 233 4.11 -8.40 1.68
CA GLN A 233 3.25 -9.49 1.22
C GLN A 233 3.07 -10.56 2.31
N SER A 234 4.12 -10.89 3.05
CA SER A 234 4.04 -11.89 4.13
C SER A 234 3.16 -11.44 5.31
N ALA A 235 2.96 -10.13 5.47
CA ALA A 235 2.11 -9.54 6.49
C ALA A 235 0.73 -9.11 5.97
N TYR A 236 0.45 -9.28 4.67
CA TYR A 236 -0.75 -8.76 4.03
C TYR A 236 -2.00 -9.49 4.51
N VAL A 237 -2.97 -8.74 5.04
CA VAL A 237 -4.26 -9.26 5.51
C VAL A 237 -5.34 -9.08 4.46
N GLY A 238 -5.35 -7.95 3.76
CA GLY A 238 -6.35 -7.66 2.73
C GLY A 238 -6.39 -6.20 2.32
N ALA A 239 -7.36 -5.85 1.48
CA ALA A 239 -7.61 -4.48 1.06
C ALA A 239 -9.10 -4.12 1.06
N LYS A 240 -9.36 -2.81 1.18
CA LYS A 240 -10.69 -2.21 1.14
C LYS A 240 -10.72 -1.04 0.18
N ARG A 241 -11.82 -0.95 -0.59
CA ARG A 241 -12.14 0.20 -1.43
C ARG A 241 -13.28 0.99 -0.81
N VAL A 242 -13.01 2.27 -0.56
CA VAL A 242 -13.95 3.22 0.07
C VAL A 242 -14.27 4.42 -0.84
N LEU A 243 -13.80 4.37 -2.10
CA LEU A 243 -14.06 5.35 -3.16
C LEU A 243 -15.26 4.97 -4.01
#